data_AF-A0A7S1GQC5-F1
#
_entry.id   AF-A0A7S1GQC5-F1
#
_cell.length_a   1.000
_cell.length_b   1.000
_cell.length_c   1.000
_cell.angle_alpha   90.00
_cell.angle_beta   90.00
_cell.angle_gamma   90.00
#
_symmetry.space_group_name_H-M   'P 1'
#
loop_
_entity.id
_entity.type
_entity.pdbx_description
1 polymer ?
#
loop_
_entity_poly.entity_id
_entity_poly.type
_entity_poly.pdbx_seq_one_letter_code
_entity_poly.pdbx_strand_id
1 'polypeptide(L)'
;FAPSHSGPPAARYSSISGYVREDTNNDDIGDTGLANVQVMLMDSTQSIITWTWTGSDGSYTFGGLLPGTFTVHPVQLPGYIDVAESDGVANNRISVTITNGNQHVTDKNFVDRRGTDPNA
;
A
#
# COMPACT_ATOMS: atom_id res chain seq x y z
N PHE A 1 -29.05 -40.25 9.46
CA PHE A 1 -27.68 -39.74 9.62
C PHE A 1 -27.22 -39.21 8.26
N ALA A 2 -27.29 -37.90 8.05
CA ALA A 2 -26.72 -37.28 6.85
C ALA A 2 -25.24 -36.97 7.12
N PRO A 3 -24.33 -37.15 6.15
CA PRO A 3 -22.92 -36.85 6.34
C PRO A 3 -22.73 -35.34 6.44
N SER A 4 -22.10 -34.89 7.52
CA SER A 4 -21.63 -33.52 7.70
C SER A 4 -20.59 -33.22 6.63
N HIS A 5 -20.93 -32.37 5.66
CA HIS A 5 -19.93 -31.74 4.82
C HIS A 5 -19.32 -30.57 5.60
N SER A 6 -18.43 -30.92 6.53
CA SER A 6 -17.44 -29.98 7.05
C SER A 6 -16.42 -29.75 5.94
N GLY A 7 -16.78 -28.95 4.93
CA GLY A 7 -15.79 -28.43 3.99
C GLY A 7 -14.68 -27.72 4.77
N PRO A 8 -13.44 -27.68 4.26
CA PRO A 8 -12.41 -26.86 4.89
C PRO A 8 -12.96 -25.45 5.06
N PRO A 9 -12.68 -24.76 6.19
CA PRO A 9 -13.11 -23.37 6.35
C PRO A 9 -12.67 -22.60 5.11
N ALA A 10 -13.61 -21.94 4.44
CA ALA A 10 -13.31 -21.12 3.27
C ALA A 10 -12.17 -20.16 3.66
N ALA A 11 -11.04 -20.22 2.95
CA ALA A 11 -9.95 -19.30 3.17
C ALA A 11 -10.51 -17.88 3.02
N ARG A 12 -10.55 -17.14 4.13
CA ARG A 12 -10.98 -15.74 4.08
C ARG A 12 -9.77 -14.89 3.81
N TYR A 13 -9.61 -14.49 2.56
CA TYR A 13 -8.48 -13.64 2.18
C TYR A 13 -8.65 -12.22 2.72
N SER A 14 -7.52 -11.59 2.94
CA SER A 14 -7.39 -10.20 3.36
C SER A 14 -6.88 -9.34 2.20
N SER A 15 -6.94 -8.03 2.39
CA SER A 15 -6.44 -7.05 1.42
C SER A 15 -5.73 -5.90 2.10
N ILE A 16 -4.80 -5.28 1.36
CA ILE A 16 -4.13 -4.03 1.73
C ILE A 16 -4.39 -3.03 0.61
N SER A 17 -4.74 -1.79 0.95
CA SER A 17 -5.03 -0.74 -0.02
C SER A 17 -4.67 0.64 0.52
N GLY A 18 -4.44 1.57 -0.41
CA GLY A 18 -4.12 2.95 -0.10
C GLY A 18 -3.92 3.76 -1.37
N TYR A 19 -3.33 4.94 -1.21
CA TYR A 19 -3.02 5.87 -2.29
C TYR A 19 -1.55 6.27 -2.28
N VAL A 20 -0.99 6.51 -3.46
CA VAL A 20 0.22 7.33 -3.61
C VAL A 20 -0.25 8.69 -4.13
N ARG A 21 0.13 9.77 -3.45
CA ARG A 21 -0.34 11.13 -3.73
C ARG A 21 0.82 12.09 -3.89
N GLU A 22 0.59 13.11 -4.70
CA GLU A 22 1.49 14.24 -4.86
C GLU A 22 1.09 15.33 -3.88
N ASP A 23 2.03 15.81 -3.08
CA ASP A 23 1.98 17.12 -2.43
C ASP A 23 2.37 18.18 -3.46
N THR A 24 1.43 19.08 -3.76
CA THR A 24 1.55 20.14 -4.77
C THR A 24 1.58 21.54 -4.17
N ASN A 25 1.41 21.64 -2.86
CA ASN A 25 1.19 22.90 -2.17
C ASN A 25 2.16 23.10 -0.97
N ASN A 26 3.00 22.10 -0.68
CA ASN A 26 4.03 22.09 0.36
C ASN A 26 3.46 22.09 1.79
N ASP A 27 2.30 21.44 2.01
CA ASP A 27 1.68 21.26 3.33
C ASP A 27 1.88 19.85 3.93
N ASP A 28 2.70 19.02 3.26
CA ASP A 28 2.98 17.62 3.58
C ASP A 28 1.72 16.73 3.59
N ILE A 29 0.65 17.16 2.91
CA ILE A 29 -0.60 16.41 2.70
C ILE A 29 -0.73 16.08 1.21
N GLY A 30 -1.13 14.83 0.92
CA GLY A 30 -1.33 14.41 -0.46
C GLY A 30 -2.55 15.07 -1.11
N ASP A 31 -2.33 15.87 -2.15
CA ASP A 31 -3.35 16.63 -2.89
C ASP A 31 -3.97 15.81 -4.02
N THR A 32 -3.14 15.35 -4.96
CA THR A 32 -3.57 14.68 -6.19
C THR A 32 -3.03 13.26 -6.26
N GLY A 33 -3.76 12.37 -6.94
CA GLY A 33 -3.32 11.00 -7.14
C GLY A 33 -2.10 10.90 -8.06
N LEU A 34 -1.10 10.10 -7.67
CA LEU A 34 0.04 9.77 -8.51
C LEU A 34 -0.18 8.45 -9.23
N ALA A 35 -0.46 8.54 -10.52
CA ALA A 35 -0.68 7.38 -11.39
C ALA A 35 0.63 6.73 -11.85
N ASN A 36 0.56 5.44 -12.21
CA ASN A 36 1.69 4.68 -12.76
C ASN A 36 2.91 4.60 -11.82
N VAL A 37 2.69 4.63 -10.51
CA VAL A 37 3.69 4.31 -9.49
C VAL A 37 3.68 2.80 -9.28
N GLN A 38 4.83 2.14 -9.38
CA GLN A 38 4.94 0.72 -9.05
C GLN A 38 4.93 0.58 -7.53
N VAL A 39 3.93 -0.10 -6.99
CA VAL A 39 3.83 -0.41 -5.56
C VAL A 39 4.21 -1.86 -5.35
N MET A 40 5.24 -2.12 -4.54
CA MET A 40 5.69 -3.46 -4.20
C MET A 40 5.10 -3.89 -2.86
N LEU A 41 4.73 -5.17 -2.78
CA LEU A 41 4.41 -5.83 -1.52
C LEU A 41 5.53 -6.82 -1.19
N MET A 42 6.11 -6.67 -0.01
CA MET A 42 7.16 -7.52 0.52
C MET A 42 6.67 -8.31 1.73
N ASP A 43 7.21 -9.50 1.94
CA ASP A 43 6.97 -10.30 3.13
C ASP A 43 7.87 -9.90 4.32
N SER A 44 7.78 -10.63 5.43
CA SER A 44 8.60 -10.40 6.62
C SER A 44 10.11 -10.57 6.42
N THR A 45 10.53 -11.22 5.33
CA THR A 45 11.95 -11.39 4.97
C THR A 45 12.46 -10.27 4.06
N GLN A 46 11.63 -9.26 3.78
CA GLN A 46 11.90 -8.19 2.80
C GLN A 46 12.02 -8.71 1.35
N SER A 47 11.46 -9.89 1.07
CA SER A 47 11.37 -10.43 -0.29
C SER A 47 10.12 -9.90 -0.97
N ILE A 48 10.25 -9.45 -2.22
CA ILE A 48 9.10 -9.01 -3.03
C ILE A 48 8.24 -10.24 -3.35
N ILE A 49 6.97 -10.22 -2.93
CA ILE A 49 6.02 -11.28 -3.22
C ILE A 49 5.10 -10.95 -4.39
N THR A 50 4.79 -9.66 -4.59
CA THR A 50 4.01 -9.16 -5.73
C THR A 50 4.16 -7.64 -5.86
N TRP A 51 3.63 -7.07 -6.94
CA TRP A 51 3.54 -5.63 -7.15
C TRP A 51 2.29 -5.27 -7.97
N THR A 52 1.89 -4.01 -7.92
CA THR A 52 0.83 -3.43 -8.76
C THR A 52 1.23 -2.02 -9.22
N TRP A 53 0.54 -1.48 -10.21
CA TRP A 53 0.61 -0.06 -10.54
C TRP A 53 -0.51 0.70 -9.83
N THR A 54 -0.27 1.96 -9.48
CA THR A 54 -1.34 2.87 -9.05
C THR A 54 -2.25 3.25 -10.22
N GLY A 55 -3.54 3.39 -9.94
CA GLY A 55 -4.55 3.91 -10.88
C GLY A 55 -4.39 5.41 -11.14
N SER A 56 -5.25 5.96 -12.01
CA SER A 56 -5.24 7.39 -12.36
C SER A 56 -5.49 8.33 -11.17
N ASP A 57 -6.15 7.83 -10.12
CA ASP A 57 -6.43 8.51 -8.87
C ASP A 57 -5.37 8.23 -7.78
N GLY A 58 -4.28 7.54 -8.13
CA GLY A 58 -3.22 7.14 -7.20
C GLY A 58 -3.54 5.90 -6.36
N SER A 59 -4.71 5.28 -6.53
CA SER A 59 -5.12 4.12 -5.74
C SER A 59 -4.33 2.85 -6.09
N TYR A 60 -4.06 2.01 -5.10
CA TYR A 60 -3.52 0.66 -5.30
C TYR A 60 -4.21 -0.35 -4.37
N THR A 61 -4.17 -1.63 -4.72
CA THR A 61 -4.74 -2.70 -3.88
C THR A 61 -3.99 -4.02 -4.07
N PHE A 62 -3.73 -4.70 -2.96
CA PHE A 62 -3.31 -6.10 -2.91
C PHE A 62 -4.42 -6.92 -2.27
N GLY A 63 -4.88 -7.97 -2.95
CA GLY A 63 -5.86 -8.92 -2.43
C GLY A 63 -5.26 -10.32 -2.27
N GLY A 64 -6.07 -11.26 -1.77
CA GLY A 64 -5.63 -12.66 -1.68
C GLY A 64 -4.64 -12.93 -0.55
N LEU A 65 -4.55 -12.04 0.45
CA LEU A 65 -3.53 -12.12 1.49
C LEU A 65 -3.96 -13.05 2.63
N LEU A 66 -3.05 -13.93 3.05
CA LEU A 66 -3.19 -14.69 4.29
C LEU A 66 -2.65 -13.86 5.48
N PRO A 67 -2.94 -14.25 6.73
CA PRO A 67 -2.30 -13.68 7.90
C PRO A 67 -0.78 -13.70 7.79
N GLY A 68 -0.15 -12.58 8.15
CA GLY A 68 1.27 -12.36 7.98
C GLY A 68 1.66 -10.89 8.17
N THR A 69 2.95 -10.64 8.15
CA THR A 69 3.52 -9.28 8.17
C THR A 69 4.00 -8.94 6.77
N PHE A 70 3.61 -7.77 6.31
CA PHE A 70 3.91 -7.26 4.98
C PHE A 70 4.51 -5.86 5.08
N THR A 71 5.31 -5.50 4.08
CA THR A 71 5.75 -4.11 3.86
C THR A 71 5.24 -3.65 2.51
N VAL A 72 4.56 -2.51 2.47
CA VAL A 72 4.22 -1.82 1.23
C VAL A 72 5.32 -0.80 0.93
N HIS A 73 5.79 -0.76 -0.31
CA HIS A 73 6.86 0.14 -0.74
C HIS A 73 6.67 0.57 -2.20
N PRO A 74 6.25 1.82 -2.45
CA PRO A 74 6.25 2.37 -3.79
C PRO A 74 7.67 2.66 -4.29
N VAL A 75 7.88 2.46 -5.58
CA VAL A 75 9.09 2.88 -6.27
C VAL A 75 9.07 4.40 -6.41
N GLN A 76 10.13 5.05 -5.91
CA GLN A 76 10.29 6.49 -6.08
C GLN A 76 10.35 6.85 -7.57
N LEU A 77 9.43 7.70 -8.03
CA LEU A 77 9.47 8.20 -9.40
C LEU A 77 10.64 9.19 -9.58
N PRO A 78 11.31 9.20 -10.75
CA PRO A 78 12.33 10.20 -11.05
C PRO A 78 11.77 11.62 -10.93
N GLY A 79 12.49 12.48 -10.22
CA GLY A 79 12.07 13.87 -9.99
C GLY A 79 11.07 14.05 -8.84
N TYR A 80 10.72 12.99 -8.12
CA TYR A 80 9.93 13.04 -6.89
C TYR A 80 10.81 12.74 -5.67
N ILE A 81 10.41 13.28 -4.53
CA ILE A 81 10.97 13.01 -3.21
C ILE A 81 9.87 12.49 -2.28
N ASP A 82 10.24 11.59 -1.38
CA ASP A 82 9.39 11.11 -0.29
C ASP A 82 9.12 12.24 0.72
N VAL A 83 7.87 12.36 1.17
CA VAL A 83 7.42 13.40 2.11
C VAL A 83 6.82 12.79 3.36
N ALA A 84 5.80 11.96 3.21
CA ALA A 84 5.06 11.42 4.35
C ALA A 84 4.27 10.15 4.04
N GLU A 85 4.00 9.38 5.09
CA GLU A 85 3.19 8.18 5.05
C GLU A 85 2.16 8.20 6.16
N SER A 86 1.09 7.45 5.95
CA SER A 86 0.01 7.27 6.91
C SER A 86 0.42 6.70 8.28
N ASP A 87 1.59 6.05 8.39
CA ASP A 87 2.11 5.56 9.68
C ASP A 87 2.99 6.59 10.42
N GLY A 88 3.19 7.77 9.82
CA GLY A 88 3.92 8.89 10.40
C GLY A 88 5.43 8.77 10.30
N VAL A 89 5.97 7.88 9.47
CA VAL A 89 7.41 7.66 9.33
C VAL A 89 7.88 7.77 7.88
N ALA A 90 8.34 8.97 7.48
CA ALA A 90 8.98 9.29 6.18
C ALA A 90 10.18 8.38 5.86
N ASN A 91 9.90 7.21 5.28
CA ASN A 91 10.89 6.20 4.94
C ASN A 91 10.53 5.40 3.67
N ASN A 92 9.53 5.88 2.94
CA ASN A 92 8.87 5.30 1.79
C ASN A 92 8.35 3.86 2.03
N ARG A 93 7.99 3.49 3.27
CA ARG A 93 7.57 2.13 3.63
C ARG A 93 6.50 2.12 4.70
N ILE A 94 5.48 1.28 4.51
CA ILE A 94 4.48 1.04 5.57
C ILE A 94 4.44 -0.44 5.94
N SER A 95 4.62 -0.73 7.23
CA SER A 95 4.47 -2.07 7.79
C SER A 95 3.02 -2.39 8.11
N VAL A 96 2.56 -3.57 7.69
CA VAL A 96 1.18 -4.05 7.90
C VAL A 96 1.20 -5.45 8.50
N THR A 97 0.47 -5.65 9.59
CA THR A 97 0.26 -6.97 10.18
C THR A 97 -1.19 -7.39 9.99
N ILE A 98 -1.41 -8.46 9.24
CA ILE A 98 -2.72 -9.11 9.10
C ILE A 98 -2.76 -10.26 10.09
N THR A 99 -3.63 -10.17 11.10
CA THR A 99 -3.69 -11.17 12.19
C THR A 99 -4.68 -12.29 11.92
N ASN A 100 -5.69 -12.03 11.09
CA ASN A 100 -6.73 -12.98 10.72
C ASN A 100 -7.10 -12.82 9.25
N GLY A 101 -7.70 -13.87 8.68
CA GLY A 101 -8.35 -13.77 7.38
C GLY A 101 -9.53 -12.78 7.40
N ASN A 102 -9.93 -12.27 6.24
CA ASN A 102 -11.00 -11.28 6.06
C ASN A 102 -10.70 -9.87 6.61
N GLN A 103 -9.43 -9.48 6.69
CA GLN A 103 -9.04 -8.13 7.08
C GLN A 103 -8.83 -7.27 5.84
N HIS A 104 -9.52 -6.13 5.79
CA HIS A 104 -9.34 -5.13 4.74
C HIS A 104 -8.59 -3.95 5.35
N VAL A 105 -7.27 -3.98 5.24
CA VAL A 105 -6.40 -2.92 5.74
C VAL A 105 -6.38 -1.79 4.71
N THR A 106 -6.94 -0.64 5.08
CA THR A 106 -7.02 0.56 4.26
C THR A 106 -6.01 1.61 4.74
N ASP A 107 -6.01 2.75 4.07
CA ASP A 107 -5.30 3.96 4.48
C ASP A 107 -3.79 3.76 4.58
N LYS A 108 -3.22 2.95 3.69
CA LYS A 108 -1.78 2.81 3.53
C LYS A 108 -1.27 3.81 2.51
N ASN A 109 -1.27 5.07 2.91
CA ASN A 109 -1.05 6.18 2.00
C ASN A 109 0.40 6.67 2.04
N PHE A 110 0.90 7.06 0.87
CA PHE A 110 2.22 7.66 0.64
C PHE A 110 2.02 9.04 0.00
N VAL A 111 2.87 9.99 0.36
CA VAL A 111 2.89 11.37 -0.14
C VAL A 111 4.29 11.65 -0.66
N ASP A 112 4.36 12.03 -1.93
CA ASP A 112 5.58 12.43 -2.62
C ASP A 112 5.43 13.87 -3.11
N ARG A 113 6.54 14.59 -3.25
CA ARG A 113 6.56 15.94 -3.86
C ARG A 113 7.52 15.99 -5.03
N ARG A 114 7.25 16.84 -6.03
CA ARG A 114 8.25 17.07 -7.09
C ARG A 114 9.47 17.76 -6.50
N GLY A 115 10.66 17.22 -6.73
CA GLY A 115 11.92 17.85 -6.32
C GLY A 115 12.23 19.17 -7.03
N THR A 116 11.40 19.58 -7.99
CA THR A 116 11.48 20.87 -8.70
C THR A 116 10.26 21.77 -8.42
N ASP A 117 9.43 21.41 -7.45
CA ASP A 117 8.27 22.21 -7.10
C ASP A 117 8.73 23.63 -6.68
N PRO A 118 8.30 24.70 -7.39
CA PRO A 118 8.66 26.07 -7.03
C PRO A 118 8.10 26.50 -5.67
N ASN A 119 7.16 25.74 -5.10
CA ASN A 119 6.59 25.98 -3.77
C ASN A 119 7.26 25.16 -2.65
N ALA A 120 8.28 24.33 -2.96
CA ALA A 120 9.02 23.53 -1.98
C ALA A 120 9.85 24.37 -0.99
#